data_AF-A0A947G0R3-F1
#
_entry.id   AF-A0A947G0R3-F1
#
_cell.length_a   1.000
_cell.length_b   1.000
_cell.length_c   1.000
_cell.angle_alpha   90.00
_cell.angle_beta   90.00
_cell.angle_gamma   90.00
#
_symmetry.space_group_name_H-M   'P 1'
#
loop_
_entity.id
_entity.type
_entity.pdbx_description
1 polymer ?
#
loop_
_entity_poly.entity_id
_entity_poly.type
_entity_poly.pdbx_seq_one_letter_code
_entity_poly.pdbx_strand_id
1 'polypeptide(L)'
;MPVLDHLKRDVERLKLNELKALDEFIRDKLRVKRRAEAMNAIMSIAKDAGIDLQELVEFGEVNNTCASDPTDTANKVGSKVYVHPDNSSLVWNGRGRHPLWFKDLIRKGIPPDRLLKRS
;
A
#
# COMPACT_ATOMS: atom_id res chain seq x y z
N MET A 1 21.43 -4.47 35.21
CA MET A 1 21.86 -3.93 33.91
C MET A 1 22.47 -2.54 34.12
N PRO A 2 23.73 -2.44 34.56
CA PRO A 2 24.38 -1.17 34.95
C PRO A 2 24.66 -0.20 33.77
N VAL A 3 24.38 -0.62 32.53
CA VAL A 3 24.62 0.15 31.31
C VAL A 3 23.51 1.20 31.08
N LEU A 4 22.33 1.06 31.67
CA LEU A 4 21.25 2.03 31.45
C LEU A 4 21.31 3.23 32.42
N ASP A 5 21.92 3.05 33.59
CA ASP A 5 21.91 4.05 34.66
C ASP A 5 22.81 5.27 34.39
N HIS A 6 23.87 5.11 33.59
CA HIS A 6 24.70 6.25 33.18
C HIS A 6 23.99 7.05 32.07
N LEU A 7 23.40 6.36 31.09
CA LEU A 7 22.65 7.01 30.01
C LEU A 7 21.45 7.81 30.54
N LYS A 8 20.77 7.30 31.57
CA LYS A 8 19.69 8.02 32.24
C LYS A 8 20.18 9.33 32.89
N ARG A 9 21.33 9.29 33.59
CA ARG A 9 21.96 10.49 34.17
C ARG A 9 22.40 11.49 33.09
N ASP A 10 22.86 11.01 31.94
CA ASP A 10 23.26 11.88 30.84
C ASP A 10 22.05 12.58 30.21
N VAL A 11 20.93 11.85 30.03
CA VAL A 11 19.66 12.42 29.54
C VAL A 11 19.09 13.47 30.50
N GLU A 12 19.19 13.26 31.82
CA GLU A 12 18.75 14.23 32.83
C GLU A 12 19.56 15.54 32.82
N ARG A 13 20.78 15.54 32.26
CA ARG A 13 21.64 16.72 32.13
C ARG A 13 21.42 17.51 30.84
N LEU A 14 20.73 16.93 29.85
CA LEU A 14 20.47 17.56 28.55
C LEU A 14 19.41 18.65 28.67
N LYS A 15 19.57 19.72 27.89
CA LYS A 15 18.56 20.77 27.74
C LYS A 15 17.44 20.32 26.80
N LEU A 16 16.30 21.00 26.86
CA LEU A 16 15.09 20.63 26.09
C LEU A 16 15.33 20.52 24.57
N ASN A 17 16.22 21.36 24.01
CA ASN A 17 16.56 21.31 22.58
C ASN A 17 17.41 20.07 22.24
N GLU A 18 18.35 19.70 23.11
CA GLU A 18 19.22 18.54 22.93
C GLU A 18 18.44 17.23 23.12
N LEU A 19 17.47 17.21 24.04
CA LEU A 19 16.58 16.08 24.25
C LEU A 19 15.71 15.80 23.01
N LYS A 20 15.21 16.86 22.35
CA LYS A 20 14.46 16.72 21.09
C LYS A 20 15.32 16.18 19.95
N ALA A 21 16.55 16.69 19.80
CA ALA A 21 17.49 16.20 18.80
C ALA A 21 17.85 14.72 19.05
N LEU A 22 18.00 14.33 20.32
CA LEU A 22 18.26 12.95 20.70
C LEU A 22 17.07 12.03 20.40
N ASP A 23 15.83 12.46 20.66
CA ASP A 23 14.62 11.70 20.31
C ASP A 23 14.53 11.45 18.79
N GLU A 24 14.79 12.47 17.99
CA GLU A 24 14.82 12.34 16.53
C GLU A 24 15.89 11.35 16.07
N PHE A 25 17.11 11.46 16.62
CA PHE A 25 18.20 10.54 16.32
C PHE A 25 17.89 9.10 16.75
N ILE A 26 17.30 8.91 17.93
CA ILE A 26 16.88 7.58 18.41
C ILE A 26 15.82 6.99 17.48
N ARG A 27 14.83 7.77 17.05
CA ARG A 27 13.79 7.32 16.11
C ARG A 27 14.38 6.88 14.78
N ASP A 28 15.33 7.65 14.24
CA ASP A 28 15.99 7.29 12.98
C ASP A 28 16.81 6.00 13.14
N LYS A 29 17.61 5.90 14.20
CA LYS A 29 18.37 4.67 14.49
C LYS A 29 17.48 3.45 14.71
N LEU A 30 16.35 3.62 15.38
CA LEU A 30 15.37 2.54 15.58
C LEU A 30 14.76 2.12 14.24
N ARG A 31 14.44 3.07 13.35
CA ARG A 31 13.93 2.78 12.01
C ARG A 31 14.92 1.96 11.19
N VAL A 32 16.20 2.35 11.20
CA VAL A 32 17.26 1.62 10.50
C VAL A 32 17.45 0.22 11.07
N LYS A 33 17.52 0.08 12.41
CA LYS A 33 17.64 -1.24 13.05
C LYS A 33 16.46 -2.15 12.76
N ARG A 34 15.23 -1.64 12.89
CA ARG A 34 14.02 -2.41 12.57
C ARG A 34 13.99 -2.87 11.11
N ARG A 35 14.43 -2.00 10.19
CA ARG A 35 14.54 -2.37 8.77
C ARG A 35 15.58 -3.47 8.55
N ALA A 36 16.75 -3.36 9.18
CA ALA A 36 17.79 -4.38 9.09
C ALA A 36 17.34 -5.72 9.70
N GLU A 37 16.68 -5.69 10.86
CA GLU A 37 16.09 -6.89 11.48
C GLU A 37 15.04 -7.53 10.59
N ALA A 38 14.14 -6.73 9.99
CA ALA A 38 13.15 -7.23 9.05
C ALA A 38 13.79 -7.84 7.79
N MET A 39 14.82 -7.19 7.23
CA MET A 39 15.56 -7.72 6.08
C MET A 39 16.26 -9.04 6.42
N ASN A 40 16.90 -9.12 7.59
CA ASN A 40 17.54 -10.36 8.05
C ASN A 40 16.52 -11.48 8.28
N ALA A 41 15.34 -11.16 8.83
CA ALA A 41 14.27 -12.14 9.00
C ALA A 41 13.76 -12.66 7.66
N ILE A 42 13.53 -11.77 6.68
CA ILE A 42 13.13 -12.13 5.32
C ILE A 42 14.21 -13.00 4.66
N MET A 43 15.48 -12.62 4.79
CA MET A 43 16.60 -13.38 4.24
C MET A 43 16.70 -14.77 4.86
N SER A 44 16.47 -14.91 6.17
CA SER A 44 16.44 -16.21 6.84
C SER A 44 15.31 -17.08 6.28
N ILE A 45 14.10 -16.54 6.17
CA ILE A 45 12.93 -17.26 5.64
C ILE A 45 13.16 -17.68 4.19
N ALA A 46 13.72 -16.79 3.36
CA ALA A 46 14.03 -17.08 1.96
C ALA A 46 15.06 -18.21 1.84
N LYS A 47 16.12 -18.15 2.66
CA LYS A 47 17.15 -19.20 2.71
C LYS A 47 16.58 -20.54 3.15
N ASP A 48 15.70 -20.55 4.16
CA ASP A 48 15.04 -21.78 4.64
C ASP A 48 14.10 -22.38 3.58
N ALA A 49 13.47 -21.52 2.76
CA ALA A 49 12.64 -21.93 1.63
C ALA A 49 13.42 -22.28 0.36
N GLY A 50 14.74 -22.05 0.34
CA GLY A 50 15.59 -22.24 -0.85
C GLY A 50 15.33 -21.22 -1.97
N ILE A 51 14.71 -20.09 -1.64
CA ILE A 51 14.37 -19.01 -2.58
C ILE A 51 15.47 -17.95 -2.51
N ASP A 52 15.96 -17.49 -3.65
CA ASP A 52 16.94 -16.41 -3.70
C ASP A 52 16.25 -15.04 -3.50
N LEU A 53 16.98 -14.10 -2.88
CA LEU A 53 16.47 -12.75 -2.64
C LEU A 53 16.07 -12.04 -3.94
N GLN A 54 16.77 -12.31 -5.04
CA GLN A 54 16.45 -11.73 -6.33
C GLN A 54 15.11 -12.23 -6.86
N GLU A 55 14.82 -13.52 -6.70
CA GLU A 55 13.53 -14.13 -7.09
C GLU A 55 12.38 -13.59 -6.23
N LEU A 56 12.61 -13.29 -4.95
CA LEU A 56 11.61 -12.68 -4.07
C LEU A 56 11.30 -11.22 -4.45
N VAL A 57 12.32 -10.46 -4.85
CA VAL A 57 12.15 -9.07 -5.33
C VAL A 57 11.44 -9.07 -6.68
N GLU A 58 11.84 -9.93 -7.62
CA GLU A 58 11.18 -10.08 -8.92
C GLU A 58 9.72 -10.53 -8.76
N PHE A 59 9.43 -11.49 -7.86
CA PHE A 59 8.05 -11.86 -7.53
C PHE A 59 7.27 -10.70 -6.90
N GLY A 60 7.91 -9.88 -6.07
CA GLY A 60 7.33 -8.67 -5.50
C GLY A 60 7.02 -7.60 -6.56
N GLU A 61 7.89 -7.40 -7.55
CA GLU A 61 7.68 -6.44 -8.64
C GLU A 61 6.57 -6.87 -9.60
N VAL A 62 6.51 -8.16 -9.94
CA VAL A 62 5.45 -8.72 -10.80
C VAL A 62 4.07 -8.61 -10.13
N ASN A 63 4.01 -8.81 -8.82
CA ASN A 63 2.75 -8.69 -8.04
C ASN A 63 2.42 -7.24 -7.62
N ASN A 64 3.37 -6.30 -7.67
CA ASN A 64 3.15 -4.87 -7.43
C ASN A 64 2.75 -4.08 -8.69
N THR A 65 2.41 -4.76 -9.78
CA THR A 65 1.83 -4.15 -11.00
C THR A 65 0.49 -3.42 -10.78
N CYS A 66 0.00 -3.33 -9.54
CA CYS A 66 -1.17 -2.52 -9.18
C CYS A 66 -0.87 -1.09 -8.71
N ALA A 67 0.39 -0.65 -8.53
CA ALA A 67 0.63 0.70 -8.03
C ALA A 67 1.99 1.30 -8.45
N SER A 68 2.06 1.85 -9.68
CA SER A 68 2.81 3.06 -10.10
C SER A 68 3.46 2.92 -11.49
N ASP A 69 2.67 3.17 -12.54
CA ASP A 69 2.88 4.25 -13.53
C ASP A 69 2.02 3.99 -14.78
N PRO A 70 1.21 4.96 -15.25
CA PRO A 70 0.33 4.79 -16.39
C PRO A 70 1.03 5.28 -17.65
N THR A 71 1.99 4.53 -18.18
CA THR A 71 2.42 4.78 -19.55
C THR A 71 2.72 3.48 -20.24
N ASP A 72 1.95 3.31 -21.31
CA ASP A 72 2.17 2.40 -22.42
C ASP A 72 1.80 0.92 -22.24
N THR A 73 0.68 0.63 -22.91
CA THR A 73 0.54 -0.53 -23.79
C THR A 73 0.33 -1.89 -23.14
N ALA A 74 -0.80 -2.05 -22.46
CA ALA A 74 -1.58 -3.28 -22.61
C ALA A 74 -2.97 -3.09 -22.01
N ASN A 75 -3.97 -3.01 -22.87
CA ASN A 75 -5.00 -4.03 -22.96
C ASN A 75 -6.32 -3.39 -23.39
N LYS A 76 -6.62 -3.66 -24.65
CA LYS A 76 -7.87 -3.42 -25.36
C LYS A 76 -8.95 -4.33 -24.76
N VAL A 77 -9.33 -4.10 -23.50
CA VAL A 77 -10.54 -4.67 -22.89
C VAL A 77 -11.50 -3.51 -22.79
N GLY A 78 -12.53 -3.52 -23.64
CA GLY A 78 -13.50 -2.46 -23.76
C GLY A 78 -13.99 -2.01 -22.39
N SER A 79 -13.77 -0.74 -22.06
CA SER A 79 -14.27 -0.13 -20.84
C SER A 79 -15.77 -0.36 -20.76
N LYS A 80 -16.22 -1.24 -19.87
CA LYS A 80 -17.64 -1.48 -19.63
C LYS A 80 -18.23 -0.22 -19.02
N VAL A 81 -18.91 0.57 -19.85
CA VAL A 81 -19.60 1.79 -19.43
C VAL A 81 -20.96 1.38 -18.89
N TYR A 82 -21.24 1.72 -17.63
CA TYR A 82 -22.52 1.52 -16.99
C TYR A 82 -23.34 2.83 -17.01
N VAL A 83 -24.63 2.75 -17.27
CA VAL A 83 -25.57 3.87 -17.35
C VAL A 83 -26.77 3.58 -16.46
N HIS A 84 -27.25 4.61 -15.77
CA HIS A 84 -28.45 4.50 -14.96
C HIS A 84 -29.70 4.33 -15.85
N PRO A 85 -30.63 3.41 -15.54
CA PRO A 85 -31.81 3.15 -16.36
C PRO A 85 -32.74 4.37 -16.45
N ASP A 86 -32.92 5.10 -15.35
CA ASP A 86 -33.84 6.26 -15.30
C ASP A 86 -33.16 7.59 -15.66
N ASN A 87 -31.82 7.64 -15.75
CA ASN A 87 -31.10 8.90 -15.98
C ASN A 87 -29.82 8.68 -16.79
N SER A 88 -29.92 8.88 -18.10
CA SER A 88 -28.83 8.67 -19.05
C SER A 88 -27.61 9.58 -18.83
N SER A 89 -27.73 10.65 -18.03
CA SER A 89 -26.61 11.52 -17.66
C SER A 89 -25.70 10.89 -16.59
N LEU A 90 -26.19 9.91 -15.83
CA LEU A 90 -25.41 9.22 -14.81
C LEU A 90 -24.70 8.02 -15.44
N VAL A 91 -23.43 8.24 -15.78
CA VAL A 91 -22.58 7.25 -16.45
C VAL A 91 -21.39 6.94 -15.56
N TRP A 92 -21.09 5.65 -15.40
CA TRP A 92 -19.89 5.19 -14.73
C TRP A 92 -19.09 4.31 -15.68
N ASN A 93 -17.86 4.70 -15.97
CA ASN A 93 -16.97 4.03 -16.93
C ASN A 93 -16.34 2.72 -16.40
N GLY A 94 -16.79 2.23 -15.24
CA GLY A 94 -16.27 1.02 -14.60
C GLY A 94 -14.85 1.17 -14.01
N ARG A 95 -14.30 2.40 -13.98
CA ARG A 95 -13.00 2.70 -13.36
C ARG A 95 -13.18 3.45 -12.03
N GLY A 96 -12.34 3.13 -11.05
CA GLY A 96 -12.31 3.79 -9.74
C GLY A 96 -13.50 3.47 -8.84
N ARG A 97 -13.78 4.34 -7.87
CA ARG A 97 -14.87 4.17 -6.90
C ARG A 97 -16.23 4.23 -7.60
N HIS A 98 -17.08 3.24 -7.35
CA HIS A 98 -18.42 3.20 -7.91
C HIS A 98 -19.32 4.32 -7.35
N PRO A 99 -20.19 4.93 -8.18
CA PRO A 99 -21.20 5.87 -7.71
C PRO A 99 -22.24 5.23 -6.80
N LEU A 100 -22.90 6.04 -5.99
CA LEU A 100 -23.92 5.59 -5.03
C LEU A 100 -25.10 4.89 -5.73
N TRP A 101 -25.52 5.41 -6.90
CA TRP A 101 -26.62 4.85 -7.68
C TRP A 101 -26.33 3.43 -8.19
N PHE A 102 -25.08 3.14 -8.57
CA PHE A 102 -24.70 1.81 -9.07
C PHE A 102 -24.83 0.76 -7.95
N LYS A 103 -24.38 1.13 -6.74
CA LYS A 103 -24.53 0.31 -5.53
C LYS A 103 -26.00 0.10 -5.16
N ASP A 104 -26.83 1.12 -5.30
CA ASP A 104 -28.26 1.06 -4.99
C ASP A 104 -29.02 0.15 -5.97
N LEU A 105 -28.72 0.24 -7.27
CA LEU A 105 -29.33 -0.63 -8.29
C LEU A 105 -28.93 -2.10 -8.13
N ILE A 106 -27.66 -2.38 -7.80
CA ILE A 106 -27.21 -3.74 -7.47
C ILE A 106 -27.96 -4.26 -6.24
N ARG A 107 -28.13 -3.42 -5.20
CA ARG A 107 -28.89 -3.79 -3.99
C ARG A 107 -30.37 -4.05 -4.30
N LYS A 108 -30.94 -3.33 -5.25
CA LYS A 108 -32.31 -3.53 -5.77
C LYS A 108 -32.46 -4.78 -6.64
N GLY A 109 -31.38 -5.56 -6.84
CA GLY A 109 -31.40 -6.81 -7.60
C GLY A 109 -31.23 -6.63 -9.10
N ILE A 110 -30.83 -5.44 -9.57
CA ILE A 110 -30.55 -5.21 -10.99
C ILE A 110 -29.14 -5.70 -11.28
N PRO A 111 -28.97 -6.67 -12.20
CA PRO A 111 -27.64 -7.16 -12.55
C PRO A 111 -26.85 -6.06 -13.26
N PRO A 112 -25.53 -5.96 -13.00
CA PRO A 112 -24.67 -4.95 -13.62
C PRO A 112 -24.68 -5.01 -15.15
N ASP A 113 -24.95 -6.19 -15.73
CA ASP A 113 -25.06 -6.38 -17.18
C ASP A 113 -26.21 -5.59 -17.82
N ARG A 114 -27.30 -5.35 -17.08
CA ARG A 114 -28.43 -4.54 -17.56
C ARG A 114 -28.11 -3.05 -17.58
N LEU A 115 -27.13 -2.64 -16.77
CA LEU A 115 -26.65 -1.27 -16.70
C LEU A 115 -25.60 -0.99 -17.78
N LEU A 116 -25.12 -1.98 -18.53
CA LEU A 116 -24.13 -1.78 -19.58
C LEU A 116 -24.70 -0.94 -20.73
N LYS A 117 -23.97 0.11 -21.11
CA LYS A 117 -24.18 0.84 -22.36
C LYS A 117 -23.85 -0.10 -23.51
N ARG A 118 -24.89 -0.69 -24.10
CA ARG A 118 -24.78 -1.38 -25.38
C ARG A 118 -24.55 -0.32 -26.45
N SER A 119 -23.37 -0.34 -27.08
CA SER A 119 -23.08 0.49 -28.27
C SER A 119 -23.69 -0.13 -29.50
#